data_AF-A0A3C0HET2-F1
#
_entry.id   AF-A0A3C0HET2-F1
#
_cell.length_a   1.000
_cell.length_b   1.000
_cell.length_c   1.000
_cell.angle_alpha   90.00
_cell.angle_beta   90.00
_cell.angle_gamma   90.00
#
_symmetry.space_group_name_H-M   'P 1'
#
loop_
_entity.id
_entity.type
_entity.pdbx_description
1 polymer ?
#
loop_
_entity_poly.entity_id
_entity_poly.type
_entity_poly.pdbx_seq_one_letter_code
_entity_poly.pdbx_strand_id
1 'polypeptide(L)'
;TSVHIPANSLVYDDGSDVVGEISVSLQDYLNMGELIVHNVSAMMSSDRMLSSEGVLFVSFAQGNEVLSVKPESLVTIRVPEPNASVDAILYDDGGEPIVFDWQVSGDTMSLKSWDFYWDGKDWIDSGYEFYITGSGWYNIALELNPDVSFNQPICVSLPRELFDGINSDVFLILDEYDTVVPLEMNSEKMLFCASFSNLPQDSDATIVSISSLGEGNYHFGMSHAIINMDNSELVVVPEPQTKEQILDFLGMF
;
A
#
# COMPACT_ATOMS: atom_id res chain seq x y z
N THR A 1 -16.86 -0.88 0.16
CA THR A 1 -16.49 -0.59 -1.25
C THR A 1 -17.36 -1.38 -2.22
N SER A 2 -17.70 -0.82 -3.38
CA SER A 2 -18.50 -1.50 -4.42
C SER A 2 -17.98 -1.23 -5.83
N VAL A 3 -18.23 -2.17 -6.73
CA VAL A 3 -17.85 -2.11 -8.15
C VAL A 3 -19.09 -2.27 -9.03
N HIS A 4 -19.28 -1.35 -9.98
CA HIS A 4 -20.32 -1.42 -10.98
C HIS A 4 -19.68 -1.65 -12.36
N ILE A 5 -19.94 -2.82 -12.94
CA ILE A 5 -19.42 -3.23 -14.24
C ILE A 5 -20.57 -3.13 -15.27
N PRO A 6 -20.49 -2.25 -16.29
CA PRO A 6 -21.50 -2.21 -17.33
C PRO A 6 -21.56 -3.53 -18.13
N ALA A 7 -22.74 -3.85 -18.67
CA ALA A 7 -22.86 -5.04 -19.52
C ALA A 7 -21.95 -4.90 -20.76
N ASN A 8 -21.29 -6.01 -21.14
CA ASN A 8 -20.39 -6.08 -22.29
C ASN A 8 -19.20 -5.10 -22.25
N SER A 9 -18.77 -4.68 -21.06
CA SER A 9 -17.65 -3.75 -20.89
C SER A 9 -16.28 -4.43 -20.79
N LEU A 10 -16.22 -5.75 -20.66
CA LEU A 10 -14.98 -6.50 -20.49
C LEU A 10 -14.61 -7.25 -21.76
N VAL A 11 -13.31 -7.32 -22.04
CA VAL A 11 -12.70 -8.03 -23.17
C VAL A 11 -11.49 -8.81 -22.72
N TYR A 12 -11.15 -9.82 -23.52
CA TYR A 12 -9.83 -10.43 -23.46
C TYR A 12 -8.75 -9.48 -23.99
N ASP A 13 -7.49 -9.78 -23.72
CA ASP A 13 -6.34 -8.98 -24.19
C ASP A 13 -6.26 -8.88 -25.73
N ASP A 14 -6.81 -9.85 -26.45
CA ASP A 14 -6.92 -9.83 -27.92
C ASP A 14 -8.08 -8.96 -28.43
N GLY A 15 -8.86 -8.36 -27.52
CA GLY A 15 -10.03 -7.52 -27.80
C GLY A 15 -11.32 -8.30 -28.06
N SER A 16 -11.33 -9.63 -27.94
CA SER A 16 -12.54 -10.42 -28.13
C SER A 16 -13.53 -10.28 -26.97
N ASP A 17 -14.82 -10.41 -27.29
CA ASP A 17 -15.90 -10.28 -26.31
C ASP A 17 -15.90 -11.44 -25.31
N VAL A 18 -16.09 -11.10 -24.04
CA VAL A 18 -16.27 -12.10 -22.96
C VAL A 18 -17.73 -12.52 -22.89
N VAL A 19 -17.98 -13.83 -22.84
CA VAL A 19 -19.32 -14.41 -22.71
C VAL A 19 -19.34 -15.39 -21.55
N GLY A 20 -20.38 -15.31 -20.70
CA GLY A 20 -20.57 -16.22 -19.59
C GLY A 20 -20.20 -15.62 -18.23
N GLU A 21 -19.84 -16.48 -17.30
CA GLU A 21 -19.52 -16.10 -15.93
C GLU A 21 -18.11 -15.51 -15.83
N ILE A 22 -17.98 -14.44 -15.04
CA ILE A 22 -16.70 -13.79 -14.74
C ILE A 22 -16.48 -13.81 -13.24
N SER A 23 -15.23 -13.87 -12.83
CA SER A 23 -14.80 -13.65 -11.45
C SER A 23 -14.34 -12.22 -11.29
N VAL A 24 -14.83 -11.57 -10.23
CA VAL A 24 -14.44 -10.21 -9.85
C VAL A 24 -13.79 -10.30 -8.47
N SER A 25 -12.54 -9.84 -8.37
CA SER A 25 -11.88 -9.63 -7.09
C SER A 25 -11.85 -8.14 -6.81
N LEU A 26 -12.40 -7.76 -5.67
CA LEU A 26 -12.31 -6.41 -5.10
C LEU A 26 -11.86 -6.59 -3.66
N GLN A 27 -10.62 -6.20 -3.41
CA GLN A 27 -10.00 -6.32 -2.09
C GLN A 27 -9.66 -4.92 -1.60
N ASP A 28 -10.00 -4.66 -0.35
CA ASP A 28 -9.84 -3.37 0.31
C ASP A 28 -8.88 -3.56 1.48
N TYR A 29 -7.74 -2.91 1.38
CA TYR A 29 -6.61 -3.06 2.27
C TYR A 29 -6.48 -1.79 3.10
N LEU A 30 -6.86 -1.90 4.37
CA LEU A 30 -6.75 -0.82 5.35
C LEU A 30 -5.71 -1.13 6.43
N ASN A 31 -5.20 -2.36 6.47
CA ASN A 31 -4.22 -2.81 7.45
C ASN A 31 -2.80 -2.67 6.89
N MET A 32 -1.92 -1.97 7.62
CA MET A 32 -0.54 -1.73 7.17
C MET A 32 0.30 -3.01 7.08
N GLY A 33 0.02 -4.00 7.92
CA GLY A 33 0.61 -5.33 7.84
C GLY A 33 0.20 -6.09 6.57
N GLU A 34 -1.05 -5.96 6.12
CA GLU A 34 -1.48 -6.55 4.84
C GLU A 34 -0.74 -5.89 3.66
N LEU A 35 -0.54 -4.57 3.70
CA LEU A 35 0.24 -3.85 2.69
C LEU A 35 1.68 -4.37 2.62
N ILE A 36 2.30 -4.69 3.77
CA ILE A 36 3.62 -5.34 3.83
C ILE A 36 3.57 -6.74 3.21
N VAL A 37 2.56 -7.56 3.55
CA VAL A 37 2.42 -8.94 3.02
C VAL A 37 2.24 -8.95 1.51
N HIS A 38 1.51 -7.98 0.97
CA HIS A 38 1.24 -7.84 -0.46
C HIS A 38 2.31 -7.05 -1.22
N ASN A 39 3.36 -6.59 -0.54
CA ASN A 39 4.42 -5.75 -1.09
C ASN A 39 3.89 -4.46 -1.74
N VAL A 40 2.82 -3.91 -1.18
CA VAL A 40 2.21 -2.62 -1.55
C VAL A 40 2.59 -1.59 -0.48
N SER A 41 3.85 -1.65 -0.07
CA SER A 41 4.33 -0.97 1.14
C SER A 41 4.95 0.38 0.88
N ALA A 42 5.27 0.74 -0.37
CA ALA A 42 5.78 2.06 -0.69
C ALA A 42 4.60 3.02 -0.89
N MET A 43 4.17 3.62 0.22
CA MET A 43 3.21 4.72 0.19
C MET A 43 3.91 6.01 -0.22
N MET A 44 4.42 6.00 -1.45
CA MET A 44 5.11 7.12 -2.07
C MET A 44 4.61 7.34 -3.50
N SER A 45 4.67 8.60 -3.93
CA SER A 45 4.63 8.99 -5.33
C SER A 45 5.83 9.89 -5.63
N SER A 46 6.81 9.35 -6.35
CA SER A 46 8.14 9.93 -6.50
C SER A 46 8.79 10.22 -5.13
N ASP A 47 8.95 11.49 -4.75
CA ASP A 47 9.55 11.91 -3.47
C ASP A 47 8.49 12.33 -2.43
N ARG A 48 7.21 12.04 -2.68
CA ARG A 48 6.10 12.44 -1.80
C ARG A 48 5.58 11.23 -1.06
N MET A 49 5.55 11.32 0.27
CA MET A 49 4.84 10.34 1.07
C MET A 49 3.34 10.50 0.91
N LEU A 50 2.63 9.38 0.97
CA LEU A 50 1.18 9.31 0.82
C LEU A 50 0.57 8.80 2.12
N SER A 51 -0.41 9.52 2.65
CA SER A 51 -1.31 9.02 3.70
C SER A 51 -2.55 8.45 3.01
N SER A 52 -2.73 7.14 3.10
CA SER A 52 -3.74 6.43 2.32
C SER A 52 -5.08 6.41 3.04
N GLU A 53 -6.13 6.85 2.34
CA GLU A 53 -7.53 6.75 2.79
C GLU A 53 -8.21 5.50 2.21
N GLY A 54 -7.55 4.76 1.31
CA GLY A 54 -8.01 3.45 0.87
C GLY A 54 -7.12 2.85 -0.21
N VAL A 55 -6.69 1.60 -0.02
CA VAL A 55 -5.88 0.86 -0.99
C VAL A 55 -6.68 -0.33 -1.50
N LEU A 56 -6.83 -0.42 -2.81
CA LEU A 56 -7.71 -1.37 -3.45
C LEU A 56 -6.95 -2.22 -4.46
N PHE A 57 -7.23 -3.51 -4.50
CA PHE A 57 -6.92 -4.35 -5.65
C PHE A 57 -8.19 -4.75 -6.37
N VAL A 58 -8.25 -4.43 -7.67
CA VAL A 58 -9.40 -4.76 -8.53
C VAL A 58 -8.92 -5.67 -9.65
N SER A 59 -9.55 -6.84 -9.83
CA SER A 59 -9.25 -7.71 -10.96
C SER A 59 -10.48 -8.37 -11.55
N PHE A 60 -10.51 -8.50 -12.87
CA PHE A 60 -11.52 -9.21 -13.62
C PHE A 60 -10.90 -10.42 -14.31
N ALA A 61 -11.51 -11.60 -14.20
CA ALA A 61 -11.00 -12.80 -14.83
C ALA A 61 -12.12 -13.74 -15.34
N GLN A 62 -11.84 -14.48 -16.40
CA GLN A 62 -12.62 -15.67 -16.78
C GLN A 62 -11.69 -16.89 -16.79
N GLY A 63 -11.88 -17.79 -15.83
CA GLY A 63 -10.92 -18.88 -15.61
C GLY A 63 -9.56 -18.34 -15.17
N ASN A 64 -8.53 -18.57 -15.99
CA ASN A 64 -7.16 -18.11 -15.71
C ASN A 64 -6.76 -16.88 -16.55
N GLU A 65 -7.68 -16.34 -17.36
CA GLU A 65 -7.40 -15.21 -18.23
C GLU A 65 -7.90 -13.92 -17.57
N VAL A 66 -6.99 -12.96 -17.41
CA VAL A 66 -7.31 -11.60 -16.94
C VAL A 66 -8.04 -10.86 -18.05
N LEU A 67 -9.03 -10.08 -17.66
CA LEU A 67 -9.86 -9.29 -18.57
C LEU A 67 -9.53 -7.81 -18.42
N SER A 68 -9.67 -7.09 -19.52
CA SER A 68 -9.51 -5.64 -19.61
C SER A 68 -10.86 -4.95 -19.79
N VAL A 69 -10.96 -3.66 -19.46
CA VAL A 69 -12.15 -2.86 -19.76
C VAL A 69 -12.02 -2.33 -21.20
N LYS A 70 -13.12 -2.38 -21.96
CA LYS A 70 -13.17 -1.80 -23.30
C LYS A 70 -12.85 -0.31 -23.26
N PRO A 71 -12.09 0.25 -24.23
CA PRO A 71 -11.71 1.66 -24.22
C PRO A 71 -12.89 2.65 -24.12
N GLU A 72 -14.06 2.29 -24.64
CA GLU A 72 -15.30 3.09 -24.58
C GLU A 72 -16.17 2.83 -23.34
N SER A 73 -15.78 1.88 -22.49
CA SER A 73 -16.50 1.52 -21.27
C SER A 73 -15.78 2.03 -20.03
N LEU A 74 -16.54 2.23 -18.96
CA LEU A 74 -16.01 2.68 -17.67
C LEU A 74 -16.59 1.79 -16.58
N VAL A 75 -15.72 1.15 -15.81
CA VAL A 75 -16.13 0.43 -14.59
C VAL A 75 -16.09 1.43 -13.44
N THR A 76 -17.19 1.58 -12.71
CA THR A 76 -17.28 2.54 -11.60
C THR A 76 -16.92 1.86 -10.29
N ILE A 77 -16.02 2.47 -9.54
CA ILE A 77 -15.68 2.07 -8.16
C ILE A 77 -16.22 3.14 -7.20
N ARG A 78 -16.81 2.68 -6.11
CA ARG A 78 -17.28 3.52 -5.00
C ARG A 78 -16.66 3.06 -3.70
N VAL A 79 -15.94 3.96 -3.05
CA VAL A 79 -15.27 3.76 -1.77
C VAL A 79 -15.98 4.63 -0.74
N PRO A 80 -16.80 4.04 0.15
CA PRO A 80 -17.41 4.77 1.25
C PRO A 80 -16.32 5.30 2.18
N GLU A 81 -16.31 6.60 2.44
CA GLU A 81 -15.37 7.25 3.35
C GLU A 81 -16.09 8.46 3.98
N PRO A 82 -16.61 8.33 5.22
CA PRO A 82 -17.39 9.37 5.89
C PRO A 82 -16.65 10.69 6.11
N ASN A 83 -15.31 10.65 6.20
CA ASN A 83 -14.46 11.81 6.42
C ASN A 83 -13.64 12.17 5.16
N ALA A 84 -14.15 11.80 3.98
CA ALA A 84 -13.44 11.97 2.72
C ALA A 84 -13.00 13.41 2.49
N SER A 85 -11.71 13.57 2.20
CA SER A 85 -11.08 14.83 1.87
C SER A 85 -11.28 15.19 0.40
N VAL A 86 -11.52 16.48 0.13
CA VAL A 86 -11.55 17.01 -1.25
C VAL A 86 -10.15 17.11 -1.88
N ASP A 87 -9.10 17.02 -1.06
CA ASP A 87 -7.71 17.13 -1.48
C ASP A 87 -7.09 15.75 -1.80
N ALA A 88 -7.83 14.65 -1.59
CA ALA A 88 -7.35 13.31 -1.91
C ALA A 88 -7.20 13.12 -3.42
N ILE A 89 -6.14 12.41 -3.80
CA ILE A 89 -5.76 12.11 -5.18
C ILE A 89 -5.87 10.60 -5.39
N LEU A 90 -6.31 10.20 -6.59
CA LEU A 90 -6.27 8.81 -7.01
C LEU A 90 -4.91 8.49 -7.62
N TYR A 91 -4.33 7.40 -7.16
CA TYR A 91 -3.11 6.82 -7.67
C TYR A 91 -3.37 5.40 -8.19
N ASP A 92 -2.52 4.94 -9.11
CA ASP A 92 -2.47 3.57 -9.61
C ASP A 92 -1.03 3.02 -9.60
N ASP A 93 -0.88 1.72 -9.86
CA ASP A 93 0.42 1.03 -9.86
C ASP A 93 1.34 1.39 -11.04
N GLY A 94 0.88 2.17 -12.01
CA GLY A 94 1.68 2.55 -13.18
C GLY A 94 2.11 1.39 -14.11
N GLY A 95 1.72 0.14 -13.82
CA GLY A 95 2.11 -1.06 -14.57
C GLY A 95 3.52 -1.63 -14.27
N GLU A 96 4.00 -2.53 -15.14
CA GLU A 96 5.27 -3.26 -14.98
C GLU A 96 6.54 -2.42 -15.29
N PRO A 97 7.67 -2.55 -14.54
CA PRO A 97 7.89 -3.41 -13.37
C PRO A 97 8.07 -2.65 -12.05
N ILE A 98 7.21 -2.99 -11.09
CA ILE A 98 7.39 -3.24 -9.63
C ILE A 98 8.66 -2.67 -8.95
N VAL A 99 8.90 -1.38 -9.08
CA VAL A 99 9.20 -0.59 -7.89
C VAL A 99 7.87 0.09 -7.61
N PHE A 100 7.14 -0.36 -6.57
CA PHE A 100 5.81 0.18 -6.27
C PHE A 100 5.99 1.65 -5.85
N ASP A 101 5.97 2.54 -6.82
CA ASP A 101 5.89 3.98 -6.64
C ASP A 101 4.56 4.38 -7.26
N TRP A 102 3.63 4.81 -6.41
CA TRP A 102 2.28 5.16 -6.84
C TRP A 102 2.34 6.27 -7.89
N GLN A 103 1.68 6.07 -9.01
CA GLN A 103 1.59 7.09 -10.06
C GLN A 103 0.25 7.81 -9.94
N VAL A 104 0.25 9.13 -10.09
CA VAL A 104 -1.01 9.89 -10.16
C VAL A 104 -1.81 9.33 -11.32
N SER A 105 -3.01 8.82 -11.03
CA SER A 105 -3.79 8.14 -12.04
C SER A 105 -4.27 9.12 -13.11
N GLY A 106 -4.33 8.64 -14.36
CA GLY A 106 -5.02 9.34 -15.43
C GLY A 106 -6.54 9.31 -15.29
N ASP A 107 -7.05 8.41 -14.44
CA ASP A 107 -8.47 8.25 -14.17
C ASP A 107 -8.99 9.38 -13.26
N THR A 108 -10.24 9.78 -13.49
CA THR A 108 -10.85 10.86 -12.72
C THR A 108 -11.57 10.32 -11.49
N MET A 109 -11.19 10.80 -10.32
CA MET A 109 -11.90 10.61 -9.06
C MET A 109 -12.73 11.84 -8.70
N SER A 110 -13.84 11.61 -8.01
CA SER A 110 -14.70 12.67 -7.49
C SER A 110 -15.29 12.30 -6.15
N LEU A 111 -15.44 13.30 -5.28
CA LEU A 111 -16.22 13.16 -4.06
C LEU A 111 -17.71 13.13 -4.42
N LYS A 112 -18.43 12.12 -3.93
CA LYS A 112 -19.86 11.94 -4.18
C LYS A 112 -20.60 11.75 -2.88
N SER A 113 -21.86 12.18 -2.90
CA SER A 113 -22.87 11.71 -1.97
C SER A 113 -23.82 10.79 -2.72
N TRP A 114 -24.15 9.65 -2.12
CA TRP A 114 -25.06 8.65 -2.66
C TRP A 114 -26.27 8.51 -1.74
N ASP A 115 -27.39 8.02 -2.28
CA ASP A 115 -28.56 7.68 -1.47
C ASP A 115 -28.18 6.57 -0.47
N PHE A 116 -28.09 6.94 0.81
CA PHE A 116 -27.88 6.12 2.03
C PHE A 116 -27.43 4.66 1.81
N TYR A 117 -26.13 4.40 2.02
CA TYR A 117 -25.60 3.05 2.18
C TYR A 117 -25.48 2.70 3.68
N TRP A 118 -26.02 1.55 4.09
CA TRP A 118 -25.86 1.03 5.45
C TRP A 118 -24.69 0.05 5.47
N ASP A 119 -23.63 0.36 6.21
CA ASP A 119 -22.41 -0.47 6.29
C ASP A 119 -22.51 -1.58 7.36
N GLY A 120 -23.61 -1.64 8.12
CA GLY A 120 -23.77 -2.55 9.27
C GLY A 120 -23.63 -1.88 10.64
N LYS A 121 -23.10 -0.67 10.70
CA LYS A 121 -22.76 0.07 11.93
C LYS A 121 -23.27 1.52 11.88
N ASP A 122 -23.04 2.23 10.77
CA ASP A 122 -23.42 3.61 10.51
C ASP A 122 -24.01 3.77 9.09
N TRP A 123 -24.70 4.89 8.90
CA TRP A 123 -25.13 5.32 7.57
C TRP A 123 -23.97 6.06 6.91
N ILE A 124 -23.46 5.52 5.82
CA ILE A 124 -22.49 6.21 4.98
C ILE A 124 -23.22 6.73 3.75
N ASP A 125 -23.23 8.05 3.57
CA ASP A 125 -23.91 8.73 2.48
C ASP A 125 -22.93 9.40 1.51
N SER A 126 -21.62 9.19 1.68
CA SER A 126 -20.58 9.85 0.90
C SER A 126 -19.26 9.08 0.85
N GLY A 127 -18.41 9.47 -0.10
CA GLY A 127 -17.08 8.92 -0.30
C GLY A 127 -16.57 9.18 -1.72
N TYR A 128 -15.61 8.38 -2.14
CA TYR A 128 -14.95 8.51 -3.44
C TYR A 128 -15.63 7.70 -4.53
N GLU A 129 -15.81 8.30 -5.70
CA GLU A 129 -16.24 7.63 -6.93
C GLU A 129 -15.21 7.88 -8.02
N PHE A 130 -14.70 6.82 -8.62
CA PHE A 130 -13.79 6.88 -9.76
C PHE A 130 -14.12 5.80 -10.79
N TYR A 131 -13.54 5.96 -11.97
CA TYR A 131 -13.73 5.05 -13.09
C TYR A 131 -12.42 4.41 -13.45
N ILE A 132 -12.41 3.10 -13.66
CA ILE A 132 -11.21 2.36 -14.04
C ILE A 132 -11.35 1.77 -15.44
N THR A 133 -10.20 1.65 -16.10
CA THR A 133 -10.06 1.06 -17.44
C THR A 133 -9.34 -0.30 -17.44
N GLY A 134 -8.87 -0.76 -16.28
CA GLY A 134 -8.11 -2.00 -16.15
C GLY A 134 -8.24 -2.66 -14.79
N SER A 135 -7.62 -3.84 -14.68
CA SER A 135 -7.33 -4.48 -13.39
C SER A 135 -6.02 -3.91 -12.85
N GLY A 136 -5.87 -3.80 -11.53
CA GLY A 136 -4.66 -3.27 -10.91
C GLY A 136 -4.87 -2.83 -9.47
N TRP A 137 -3.82 -2.22 -8.93
CA TRP A 137 -3.88 -1.54 -7.63
C TRP A 137 -4.24 -0.07 -7.78
N TYR A 138 -5.04 0.40 -6.84
CA TYR A 138 -5.46 1.79 -6.73
C TYR A 138 -5.26 2.27 -5.30
N ASN A 139 -4.84 3.51 -5.13
CA ASN A 139 -4.72 4.15 -3.83
C ASN A 139 -5.40 5.51 -3.85
N ILE A 140 -6.28 5.76 -2.89
CA ILE A 140 -6.84 7.08 -2.65
C ILE A 140 -6.05 7.66 -1.49
N ALA A 141 -5.26 8.70 -1.75
CA ALA A 141 -4.34 9.20 -0.75
C ALA A 141 -4.21 10.72 -0.76
N LEU A 142 -3.85 11.24 0.41
CA LEU A 142 -3.38 12.60 0.59
C LEU A 142 -1.86 12.62 0.47
N GLU A 143 -1.33 13.63 -0.20
CA GLU A 143 0.10 13.91 -0.13
C GLU A 143 0.44 14.41 1.27
N LEU A 144 1.29 13.68 1.96
CA LEU A 144 1.72 14.04 3.29
C LEU A 144 2.72 15.19 3.22
N ASN A 145 2.33 16.33 3.80
CA ASN A 145 3.17 17.52 3.91
C ASN A 145 3.29 17.87 5.40
N PRO A 146 4.29 17.33 6.11
CA PRO A 146 4.39 17.52 7.54
C PRO A 146 4.81 18.96 7.84
N ASP A 147 4.15 19.59 8.82
CA ASP A 147 4.46 20.97 9.26
C ASP A 147 5.94 21.17 9.60
N VAL A 148 6.57 20.12 10.14
CA VAL A 148 8.00 20.04 10.42
C VAL A 148 8.54 18.73 9.87
N SER A 149 9.42 18.81 8.87
CA SER A 149 10.05 17.64 8.26
C SER A 149 11.44 17.37 8.85
N PHE A 150 11.69 16.09 9.14
CA PHE A 150 13.02 15.60 9.46
C PHE A 150 13.80 15.34 8.16
N ASN A 151 14.79 16.20 7.89
CA ASN A 151 15.52 16.24 6.62
C ASN A 151 16.74 15.31 6.53
N GLN A 152 16.71 14.17 7.23
CA GLN A 152 17.73 13.13 7.12
C GLN A 152 17.06 11.77 6.91
N PRO A 153 17.70 10.86 6.14
CA PRO A 153 17.18 9.51 6.00
C PRO A 153 17.26 8.78 7.35
N ILE A 154 16.17 8.12 7.74
CA ILE A 154 16.19 7.18 8.85
C ILE A 154 16.86 5.89 8.38
N CYS A 155 17.82 5.41 9.15
CA CYS A 155 18.55 4.18 8.87
C CYS A 155 18.44 3.20 10.03
N VAL A 156 18.25 1.92 9.70
CA VAL A 156 18.11 0.80 10.61
C VAL A 156 19.27 -0.17 10.40
N SER A 157 19.89 -0.61 11.50
CA SER A 157 20.85 -1.71 11.49
C SER A 157 20.23 -2.99 12.04
N LEU A 158 20.54 -4.09 11.34
CA LEU A 158 20.32 -5.46 11.79
C LEU A 158 21.67 -6.11 12.14
N PRO A 159 21.70 -7.18 12.96
CA PRO A 159 22.90 -7.98 13.19
C PRO A 159 23.50 -8.54 11.88
N ARG A 160 24.58 -7.92 11.43
CA ARG A 160 25.15 -8.08 10.08
C ARG A 160 25.77 -9.46 9.82
N GLU A 161 25.96 -10.26 10.87
CA GLU A 161 26.46 -11.62 10.75
C GLU A 161 25.44 -12.57 10.13
N LEU A 162 24.15 -12.21 10.18
CA LEU A 162 23.04 -13.07 9.74
C LEU A 162 22.09 -12.38 8.76
N PHE A 163 21.94 -11.05 8.84
CA PHE A 163 20.91 -10.31 8.12
C PHE A 163 21.51 -9.27 7.17
N ASP A 164 21.04 -9.28 5.92
CA ASP A 164 21.47 -8.37 4.86
C ASP A 164 20.33 -8.08 3.86
N GLY A 165 20.60 -7.27 2.83
CA GLY A 165 19.60 -6.90 1.82
C GLY A 165 19.22 -8.02 0.84
N ILE A 166 19.76 -9.24 1.00
CA ILE A 166 19.36 -10.41 0.20
C ILE A 166 18.28 -11.20 0.94
N ASN A 167 18.34 -11.22 2.28
CA ASN A 167 17.51 -12.08 3.10
C ASN A 167 16.59 -11.35 4.07
N SER A 168 16.64 -10.02 4.12
CA SER A 168 15.85 -9.19 5.02
C SER A 168 15.18 -8.03 4.30
N ASP A 169 13.93 -7.79 4.64
CA ASP A 169 13.18 -6.59 4.32
C ASP A 169 12.90 -5.81 5.60
N VAL A 170 13.00 -4.48 5.52
CA VAL A 170 12.78 -3.59 6.67
C VAL A 170 11.80 -2.50 6.28
N PHE A 171 10.83 -2.25 7.17
CA PHE A 171 9.76 -1.29 6.97
C PHE A 171 9.70 -0.35 8.17
N LEU A 172 9.40 0.92 7.88
CA LEU A 172 9.02 1.93 8.86
C LEU A 172 7.52 2.15 8.71
N ILE A 173 6.76 1.94 9.78
CA ILE A 173 5.33 2.13 9.87
C ILE A 173 5.08 3.41 10.66
N LEU A 174 4.32 4.33 10.08
CA LEU A 174 3.92 5.59 10.69
C LEU A 174 2.42 5.54 10.97
N ASP A 175 2.06 5.02 12.14
CA ASP A 175 0.67 4.71 12.49
C ASP A 175 -0.26 5.93 12.44
N GLU A 176 0.26 7.13 12.79
CA GLU A 176 -0.52 8.37 12.75
C GLU A 176 -0.92 8.82 11.33
N TYR A 177 -0.30 8.24 10.30
CA TYR A 177 -0.43 8.66 8.92
C TYR A 177 -0.86 7.55 7.98
N ASP A 178 -1.20 6.36 8.49
CA ASP A 178 -1.59 5.18 7.68
C ASP A 178 -0.59 4.91 6.54
N THR A 179 0.70 5.00 6.88
CA THR A 179 1.80 5.03 5.93
C THR A 179 2.84 3.98 6.28
N VAL A 180 3.16 3.12 5.30
CA VAL A 180 4.32 2.22 5.36
C VAL A 180 5.40 2.76 4.43
N VAL A 181 6.64 2.60 4.86
CA VAL A 181 7.83 3.04 4.13
C VAL A 181 8.84 1.89 4.10
N PRO A 182 9.15 1.30 2.93
CA PRO A 182 10.22 0.34 2.84
C PRO A 182 11.58 1.04 3.00
N LEU A 183 12.51 0.39 3.69
CA LEU A 183 13.88 0.86 3.84
C LEU A 183 14.79 0.01 2.96
N GLU A 184 15.58 0.67 2.13
CA GLU A 184 16.45 0.00 1.17
C GLU A 184 17.84 -0.26 1.76
N MET A 185 18.42 -1.43 1.49
CA MET A 185 19.78 -1.73 1.93
C MET A 185 20.81 -0.82 1.23
N ASN A 186 21.46 0.03 2.02
CA ASN A 186 22.68 0.71 1.65
C ASN A 186 23.89 -0.22 1.90
N SER A 187 24.38 -0.85 0.83
CA SER A 187 25.49 -1.82 0.90
C SER A 187 26.83 -1.23 1.35
N GLU A 188 27.06 0.07 1.16
CA GLU A 188 28.30 0.72 1.63
C GLU A 188 28.31 0.89 3.14
N LYS A 189 27.17 1.28 3.72
CA LYS A 189 27.00 1.48 5.17
C LYS A 189 26.58 0.22 5.92
N MET A 190 26.05 -0.77 5.19
CA MET A 190 25.39 -1.96 5.71
C MET A 190 24.24 -1.58 6.66
N LEU A 191 23.38 -0.68 6.18
CA LEU A 191 22.20 -0.15 6.88
C LEU A 191 21.00 -0.16 5.92
N PHE A 192 19.80 -0.42 6.42
CA PHE A 192 18.56 -0.22 5.69
C PHE A 192 18.11 1.22 5.88
N CYS A 193 18.02 2.01 4.82
CA CYS A 193 17.73 3.44 4.92
C CYS A 193 16.51 3.82 4.06
N ALA A 194 15.74 4.78 4.54
CA ALA A 194 14.72 5.42 3.70
C ALA A 194 15.42 6.12 2.52
N SER A 195 14.85 5.99 1.31
CA SER A 195 15.36 6.62 0.09
C SER A 195 15.10 8.13 0.05
N PHE A 196 14.22 8.62 0.92
CA PHE A 196 13.80 10.03 1.02
C PHE A 196 14.08 10.61 2.42
N SER A 197 13.91 11.92 2.55
CA SER A 197 14.28 12.67 3.75
C SER A 197 13.28 13.77 4.09
N ASN A 198 11.99 13.45 4.14
CA ASN A 198 10.88 14.35 4.49
C ASN A 198 9.88 13.68 5.44
N LEU A 199 10.39 12.84 6.34
CA LEU A 199 9.56 12.19 7.37
C LEU A 199 9.01 13.25 8.34
N PRO A 200 7.79 13.07 8.88
CA PRO A 200 7.28 13.92 9.96
C PRO A 200 8.24 13.89 11.16
N GLN A 201 8.67 15.06 11.63
CA GLN A 201 9.52 15.14 12.82
C GLN A 201 8.69 14.90 14.09
N ASP A 202 9.29 14.21 15.06
CA ASP A 202 8.75 13.89 16.38
C ASP A 202 7.52 12.97 16.35
N SER A 203 7.26 12.31 15.21
CA SER A 203 6.23 11.27 15.11
C SER A 203 6.71 9.93 15.66
N ASP A 204 5.78 9.17 16.23
CA ASP A 204 6.01 7.77 16.59
C ASP A 204 6.09 6.90 15.34
N ALA A 205 7.02 5.96 15.35
CA ALA A 205 7.20 5.00 14.28
C ALA A 205 7.48 3.60 14.82
N THR A 206 6.88 2.60 14.17
CA THR A 206 7.19 1.20 14.41
C THR A 206 8.07 0.68 13.28
N ILE A 207 9.21 0.10 13.63
CA ILE A 207 10.13 -0.49 12.67
C ILE A 207 9.92 -1.99 12.69
N VAL A 208 9.67 -2.56 11.53
CA VAL A 208 9.49 -4.00 11.35
C VAL A 208 10.59 -4.53 10.44
N SER A 209 11.16 -5.67 10.79
CA SER A 209 12.08 -6.42 9.95
C SER A 209 11.57 -7.85 9.79
N ILE A 210 11.57 -8.33 8.55
CA ILE A 210 11.20 -9.69 8.20
C ILE A 210 12.40 -10.30 7.50
N SER A 211 12.82 -11.50 7.90
CA SER A 211 13.99 -12.14 7.28
C SER A 211 13.77 -13.63 7.04
N SER A 212 14.38 -14.15 5.98
CA SER A 212 14.32 -15.56 5.59
C SER A 212 15.72 -16.11 5.40
N LEU A 213 16.17 -16.95 6.34
CA LEU A 213 17.48 -17.63 6.28
C LEU A 213 17.39 -19.00 5.59
N GLY A 214 16.32 -19.24 4.85
CA GLY A 214 15.99 -20.51 4.20
C GLY A 214 14.54 -20.91 4.44
N GLU A 215 14.08 -21.94 3.72
CA GLU A 215 12.71 -22.45 3.83
C GLU A 215 12.39 -22.85 5.28
N GLY A 216 11.35 -22.23 5.84
CA GLY A 216 10.92 -22.48 7.23
C GLY A 216 11.79 -21.85 8.32
N ASN A 217 12.83 -21.10 7.96
CA ASN A 217 13.67 -20.37 8.91
C ASN A 217 13.46 -18.86 8.77
N TYR A 218 12.39 -18.38 9.39
CA TYR A 218 12.00 -16.98 9.35
C TYR A 218 12.35 -16.28 10.66
N HIS A 219 12.66 -14.99 10.56
CA HIS A 219 12.94 -14.14 11.69
C HIS A 219 12.12 -12.85 11.59
N PHE A 220 11.75 -12.31 12.74
CA PHE A 220 10.99 -11.08 12.87
C PHE A 220 11.62 -10.20 13.94
N GLY A 221 11.81 -8.93 13.63
CA GLY A 221 12.23 -7.93 14.61
C GLY A 221 11.29 -6.75 14.58
N MET A 222 10.94 -6.24 15.76
CA MET A 222 10.12 -5.05 15.92
C MET A 222 10.78 -4.11 16.93
N SER A 223 10.77 -2.82 16.64
CA SER A 223 11.23 -1.77 17.55
C SER A 223 10.39 -0.52 17.37
N HIS A 224 10.37 0.35 18.38
CA HIS A 224 9.68 1.62 18.33
C HIS A 224 10.70 2.76 18.43
N ALA A 225 10.47 3.83 17.67
CA ALA A 225 11.30 5.03 17.69
C ALA A 225 10.45 6.28 17.47
N ILE A 226 10.97 7.43 17.94
CA ILE A 226 10.40 8.75 17.65
C ILE A 226 11.28 9.39 16.60
N ILE A 227 10.75 9.81 15.45
CA ILE A 227 11.53 10.35 14.32
C ILE A 227 12.18 11.70 14.67
N ASN A 228 13.43 11.69 15.12
CA ASN A 228 14.16 12.90 15.51
C ASN A 228 15.68 12.79 15.31
N MET A 229 16.43 13.83 15.70
CA MET A 229 17.89 13.92 15.51
C MET A 229 18.71 12.86 16.27
N ASP A 230 18.13 12.17 17.26
CA ASP A 230 18.82 11.11 18.01
C ASP A 230 18.79 9.76 17.25
N ASN A 231 18.01 9.64 16.18
CA ASN A 231 17.84 8.41 15.38
C ASN A 231 18.91 8.19 14.31
N SER A 232 20.15 8.63 14.54
CA SER A 232 21.22 8.50 13.53
C SER A 232 21.47 7.04 13.10
N GLU A 233 21.16 6.07 13.98
CA GLU A 233 21.11 4.63 13.67
C GLU A 233 20.15 3.94 14.64
N LEU A 234 19.10 3.31 14.12
CA LEU A 234 18.15 2.53 14.91
C LEU A 234 18.52 1.04 14.82
N VAL A 235 18.57 0.33 15.94
CA VAL A 235 18.94 -1.09 15.95
C VAL A 235 17.69 -1.94 16.11
N VAL A 236 17.52 -2.93 15.23
CA VAL A 236 16.49 -3.96 15.36
C VAL A 236 17.17 -5.33 15.40
N VAL A 237 16.75 -6.20 16.31
CA VAL A 237 17.30 -7.55 16.48
C VAL A 237 16.22 -8.58 16.14
N PRO A 238 16.23 -9.17 14.94
CA PRO A 238 15.23 -10.17 14.56
C PRO A 238 15.38 -11.48 15.33
N GLU A 239 14.27 -12.00 15.85
CA GLU A 239 14.18 -13.28 16.54
C GLU A 239 13.51 -14.35 15.67
N PRO A 240 13.87 -15.65 15.79
CA PRO A 240 13.21 -16.71 15.04
C PRO A 240 11.69 -16.75 15.30
N GLN A 241 10.89 -16.80 14.24
CA GLN A 241 9.43 -16.92 14.28
C GLN A 241 8.93 -17.89 13.21
N THR A 242 7.72 -18.44 13.38
CA THR A 242 7.03 -19.11 12.26
C THR A 242 6.40 -18.09 11.31
N LYS A 243 6.06 -18.54 10.10
CA LYS A 243 5.34 -17.71 9.13
C LYS A 243 4.00 -17.21 9.71
N GLU A 244 3.26 -18.09 10.38
CA GLU A 244 1.97 -17.76 10.98
C GLU A 244 2.13 -16.71 12.08
N GLN A 245 3.15 -16.81 12.93
CA GLN A 245 3.41 -15.80 13.96
C GLN A 245 3.75 -14.44 13.36
N ILE A 246 4.52 -14.42 12.27
CA ILE A 246 4.83 -13.16 11.55
C ILE A 246 3.55 -12.53 11.02
N LEU A 247 2.65 -13.32 10.41
CA LEU A 247 1.36 -12.82 9.93
C LEU A 247 0.48 -12.32 11.08
N ASP A 248 0.48 -13.02 12.22
CA ASP A 248 -0.25 -12.59 13.42
C ASP A 248 0.31 -11.25 13.97
N PHE A 249 1.63 -11.05 13.97
CA PHE A 249 2.24 -9.77 14.36
C PHE A 249 1.90 -8.65 13.38
N LEU A 250 1.94 -8.92 12.08
CA LEU A 250 1.59 -7.93 11.05
C LEU A 250 0.12 -7.54 11.13
N GLY A 251 -0.78 -8.47 11.47
CA GLY A 251 -2.21 -8.18 11.67
C GLY A 251 -2.53 -7.31 12.89
N MET A 252 -1.53 -6.85 13.65
CA MET A 252 -1.70 -5.88 14.74
C MET A 252 -1.60 -4.42 14.29
N PHE A 253 -1.04 -4.17 13.11
CA PHE A 253 -1.02 -2.85 12.45
C PHE A 253 -2.31 -2.64 11.65
#